data_AF-A0A7S1REC4-F1
#
_entry.id   AF-A0A7S1REC4-F1
#
_cell.length_a   1.000
_cell.length_b   1.000
_cell.length_c   1.000
_cell.angle_alpha   90.00
_cell.angle_beta   90.00
_cell.angle_gamma   90.00
#
_symmetry.space_group_name_H-M   'P 1'
#
loop_
_entity.id
_entity.type
_entity.pdbx_description
1 polymer ?
#
loop_
_entity_poly.entity_id
_entity_poly.type
_entity_poly.pdbx_seq_one_letter_code
_entity_poly.pdbx_strand_id
1 'polypeptide(L)'
;LKPRRPRRALAPAAMRRLGLAALAACVMDAHAFDIERHRITEPVAAVYTPMKPNGLELDLDLIPAYAERLAKVNVTGVLSAGTNGESLSLSVAERKRLAEAWAREGP
;
A
#
# COMPACT_ATOMS: atom_id res chain seq x y z
N LEU A 1 9.52 -67.16 15.18
CA LEU A 1 9.40 -66.55 13.84
C LEU A 1 7.92 -66.21 13.57
N LYS A 2 7.55 -64.92 13.49
CA LYS A 2 6.20 -64.45 13.15
C LYS A 2 6.12 -64.10 11.65
N PRO A 3 4.99 -64.34 10.95
CA PRO A 3 4.88 -64.08 9.52
C PRO A 3 4.83 -62.57 9.22
N ARG A 4 5.62 -62.14 8.23
CA ARG A 4 5.63 -60.77 7.70
C ARG A 4 4.32 -60.50 6.94
N ARG A 5 3.57 -59.46 7.33
CA ARG A 5 2.41 -58.97 6.56
C ARG A 5 2.86 -58.44 5.19
N PRO A 6 2.04 -58.57 4.13
CA PRO A 6 2.40 -58.03 2.82
C PRO A 6 2.41 -56.50 2.87
N ARG A 7 3.47 -55.89 2.32
CA ARG A 7 3.54 -54.44 2.10
C ARG A 7 2.44 -54.07 1.10
N ARG A 8 1.41 -53.37 1.58
CA ARG A 8 0.41 -52.75 0.70
C ARG A 8 1.11 -51.62 -0.05
N ALA A 9 1.47 -51.85 -1.31
CA ALA A 9 1.95 -50.81 -2.19
C ALA A 9 0.84 -49.76 -2.34
N LEU A 10 1.13 -48.53 -1.93
CA LEU A 10 0.27 -47.38 -2.17
C LEU A 10 0.30 -47.10 -3.69
N ALA A 11 -0.86 -47.12 -4.34
CA ALA A 11 -0.97 -46.87 -5.78
C ALA A 11 -0.47 -45.45 -6.14
N PRO A 12 0.19 -45.24 -7.29
CA PRO A 12 0.87 -43.98 -7.63
C PRO A 12 -0.07 -42.87 -8.15
N ALA A 13 -1.37 -42.92 -7.88
CA ALA A 13 -2.35 -42.00 -8.45
C ALA A 13 -2.62 -40.74 -7.60
N ALA A 14 -2.11 -40.65 -6.38
CA ALA A 14 -2.40 -39.54 -5.46
C ALA A 14 -1.41 -38.36 -5.55
N MET A 15 -0.41 -38.42 -6.42
CA MET A 15 0.70 -37.43 -6.45
C MET A 15 0.76 -36.63 -7.77
N ARG A 16 -0.39 -36.28 -8.35
CA ARG A 16 -0.46 -35.49 -9.60
C ARG A 16 -1.63 -34.49 -9.67
N ARG A 17 -2.10 -33.98 -8.53
CA ARG A 17 -3.14 -32.92 -8.49
C ARG A 17 -2.77 -31.72 -7.61
N LEU A 18 -1.49 -31.53 -7.29
CA LEU A 18 -1.02 -30.38 -6.51
C LEU A 18 -0.37 -29.28 -7.36
N GLY A 19 -0.72 -29.16 -8.64
CA GLY A 19 0.06 -28.39 -9.62
C GLY A 19 -0.60 -27.15 -10.25
N LEU A 20 -1.88 -26.87 -10.01
CA LEU A 20 -2.56 -25.74 -10.68
C LEU A 20 -3.42 -24.88 -9.73
N ALA A 21 -4.12 -25.49 -8.77
CA ALA A 21 -4.96 -24.76 -7.83
C ALA A 21 -4.15 -23.90 -6.83
N ALA A 22 -2.99 -24.39 -6.36
CA ALA A 22 -2.13 -23.64 -5.44
C ALA A 22 -1.52 -22.38 -6.10
N LEU A 23 -1.29 -22.42 -7.42
CA LEU A 23 -0.77 -21.26 -8.16
C LEU A 23 -1.84 -20.18 -8.33
N ALA A 24 -3.09 -20.56 -8.64
CA ALA A 24 -4.20 -19.62 -8.80
C ALA A 24 -4.56 -18.87 -7.52
N ALA A 25 -4.53 -19.55 -6.36
CA ALA A 25 -4.72 -18.91 -5.06
C ALA A 25 -3.61 -17.89 -4.74
N CYS A 26 -2.38 -18.15 -5.22
CA CYS A 26 -1.23 -17.25 -5.02
C CYS A 26 -1.35 -15.93 -5.80
N VAL A 27 -2.14 -15.88 -6.89
CA VAL A 27 -2.29 -14.66 -7.71
C VAL A 27 -3.48 -13.79 -7.28
N MET A 28 -4.51 -14.38 -6.67
CA MET A 28 -5.72 -13.63 -6.27
C MET A 28 -5.62 -12.95 -4.90
N ASP A 29 -4.65 -13.33 -4.07
CA ASP A 29 -4.51 -12.83 -2.69
C ASP A 29 -3.54 -11.64 -2.56
N ALA A 30 -2.77 -11.30 -3.61
CA ALA A 30 -1.82 -10.20 -3.56
C ALA A 30 -2.47 -8.80 -3.56
N HIS A 31 -3.79 -8.71 -3.78
CA HIS A 31 -4.50 -7.45 -3.98
C HIS A 31 -5.76 -7.27 -3.13
N ALA A 32 -6.10 -8.23 -2.26
CA ALA A 32 -7.20 -8.01 -1.32
C ALA A 32 -6.78 -6.97 -0.27
N PHE A 33 -7.56 -5.90 -0.14
CA PHE A 33 -7.34 -4.89 0.89
C PHE A 33 -7.63 -5.48 2.27
N ASP A 34 -6.59 -5.82 3.01
CA ASP A 34 -6.67 -6.31 4.39
C ASP A 34 -6.77 -5.12 5.34
N ILE A 35 -7.95 -4.90 5.92
CA ILE A 35 -8.20 -3.76 6.80
C ILE A 35 -7.36 -3.80 8.08
N GLU A 36 -6.99 -4.98 8.57
CA GLU A 36 -6.17 -5.10 9.79
C GLU A 36 -4.74 -4.64 9.53
N ARG A 37 -4.21 -4.88 8.31
CA ARG A 37 -2.89 -4.37 7.90
C ARG A 37 -2.86 -2.87 7.61
N HIS A 38 -4.01 -2.27 7.32
CA HIS A 38 -4.10 -0.85 6.90
C HIS A 38 -4.80 0.02 7.94
N ARG A 39 -4.97 -0.48 9.16
CA ARG A 39 -5.56 0.29 10.25
C ARG A 39 -4.64 1.41 10.69
N ILE A 40 -5.09 2.65 10.51
CA ILE A 40 -4.42 3.84 11.01
C ILE A 40 -4.56 3.86 12.54
N THR A 41 -3.45 3.80 13.25
CA THR A 41 -3.39 3.83 14.72
C THR A 41 -2.64 5.05 15.25
N GLU A 42 -1.86 5.70 14.40
CA GLU A 42 -1.04 6.86 14.71
C GLU A 42 -1.60 8.13 14.02
N PRO A 43 -1.18 9.34 14.44
CA PRO A 43 -1.70 10.59 13.89
C PRO A 43 -1.41 10.77 12.40
N VAL A 44 -2.48 10.98 11.62
CA VAL A 44 -2.42 11.29 10.19
C VAL A 44 -2.95 12.70 9.94
N ALA A 45 -2.15 13.56 9.30
CA ALA A 45 -2.54 14.93 9.02
C ALA A 45 -3.21 15.09 7.65
N ALA A 46 -4.38 15.72 7.60
CA ALA A 46 -4.95 16.23 6.35
C ALA A 46 -4.23 17.53 5.96
N VAL A 47 -3.29 17.42 5.03
CA VAL A 47 -2.37 18.51 4.65
C VAL A 47 -2.96 19.42 3.59
N TYR A 48 -2.52 20.68 3.58
CA TYR A 48 -2.78 21.61 2.47
C TYR A 48 -1.90 21.25 1.27
N THR A 49 -2.33 21.62 0.07
CA THR A 49 -1.56 21.43 -1.15
C THR A 49 -0.57 22.58 -1.34
N PRO A 50 0.74 22.33 -1.40
CA PRO A 50 1.72 23.37 -1.70
C PRO A 50 1.52 23.90 -3.13
N MET A 51 1.32 25.22 -3.25
CA MET A 51 1.18 25.93 -4.51
C MET A 51 2.26 27.00 -4.62
N LYS A 52 2.77 27.22 -5.84
CA LYS A 52 3.76 28.27 -6.08
C LYS A 52 3.15 29.65 -5.81
N PRO A 53 3.95 30.62 -5.34
CA PRO A 53 3.48 31.98 -5.13
C PRO A 53 2.84 32.57 -6.41
N ASN A 54 1.67 33.18 -6.27
CA ASN A 54 0.93 33.87 -7.33
C ASN A 54 0.61 33.02 -8.58
N GLY A 55 0.62 31.69 -8.48
CA GLY A 55 0.35 30.78 -9.59
C GLY A 55 -0.70 29.71 -9.26
N LEU A 56 -1.05 28.92 -10.27
CA LEU A 56 -1.91 27.73 -10.14
C LEU A 56 -1.11 26.42 -10.19
N GLU A 57 0.22 26.51 -10.10
CA GLU A 57 1.12 25.35 -10.20
C GLU A 57 1.45 24.80 -8.82
N LEU A 58 1.55 23.46 -8.72
CA LEU A 58 2.06 22.77 -7.54
C LEU A 58 3.51 23.20 -7.19
N ASP A 59 3.78 23.36 -5.90
CA ASP A 59 5.11 23.58 -5.34
C ASP A 59 5.62 22.30 -4.64
N LEU A 60 6.01 21.31 -5.45
CA LEU A 60 6.41 19.99 -4.94
C LEU A 60 7.74 20.02 -4.16
N ASP A 61 8.57 21.03 -4.40
CA ASP A 61 9.89 21.19 -3.75
C ASP A 61 9.75 21.58 -2.27
N LEU A 62 8.57 22.05 -1.85
CA LEU A 62 8.26 22.37 -0.46
C LEU A 62 7.95 21.13 0.41
N ILE A 63 7.59 20.01 -0.21
CA ILE A 63 7.10 18.80 0.48
C ILE A 63 8.13 18.23 1.48
N PRO A 64 9.44 18.12 1.18
CA PRO A 64 10.42 17.62 2.15
C PRO A 64 10.46 18.43 3.45
N ALA A 65 10.47 19.77 3.34
CA ALA A 65 10.47 20.65 4.51
C ALA A 65 9.14 20.57 5.29
N TYR A 66 8.02 20.37 4.57
CA TYR A 66 6.72 20.16 5.21
C TYR A 66 6.69 18.82 5.96
N ALA A 67 7.17 17.74 5.35
CA ALA A 67 7.26 16.43 5.98
C ALA A 67 8.17 16.46 7.23
N GLU A 68 9.32 17.13 7.16
CA GLU A 68 10.20 17.31 8.33
C GLU A 68 9.49 18.03 9.47
N ARG A 69 8.70 19.06 9.18
CA ARG A 69 7.89 19.77 10.17
C ARG A 69 6.84 18.86 10.81
N LEU A 70 6.18 18.01 10.02
CA LEU A 70 5.17 17.07 10.51
C LEU A 70 5.79 16.00 11.41
N ALA A 71 6.95 15.45 11.02
CA ALA A 71 7.70 14.51 11.83
C ALA A 71 8.11 15.12 13.20
N LYS A 72 8.55 16.39 13.22
CA LYS A 72 8.89 17.12 14.47
C LYS A 72 7.74 17.24 15.46
N VAL A 73 6.49 17.13 15.01
CA VAL A 73 5.29 17.17 15.85
C VAL A 73 4.62 15.79 15.99
N ASN A 74 5.35 14.70 15.71
CA ASN A 74 4.90 13.31 15.83
C ASN A 74 3.69 12.95 14.94
N VAL A 75 3.55 13.58 13.77
CA VAL A 75 2.64 13.10 12.72
C VAL A 75 3.36 12.01 11.93
N THR A 76 2.71 10.86 11.75
CA THR A 76 3.30 9.65 11.15
C THR A 76 2.69 9.30 9.78
N GLY A 77 1.88 10.20 9.23
CA GLY A 77 1.27 10.00 7.94
C GLY A 77 0.49 11.22 7.46
N VAL A 78 0.17 11.21 6.17
CA VAL A 78 -0.51 12.33 5.51
C VAL A 78 -1.69 11.86 4.67
N LEU A 79 -2.76 12.65 4.70
CA LEU A 79 -3.86 12.59 3.73
C LEU A 79 -3.68 13.76 2.75
N SER A 80 -3.00 13.49 1.64
CA SER A 80 -2.81 14.44 0.54
C SER A 80 -4.03 14.50 -0.36
N ALA A 81 -4.31 15.65 -0.98
CA ALA A 81 -5.43 15.83 -1.91
C ALA A 81 -6.79 15.38 -1.34
N GLY A 82 -7.02 15.61 -0.04
CA GLY A 82 -8.35 15.55 0.58
C GLY A 82 -9.11 16.88 0.41
N THR A 83 -10.17 17.11 1.18
CA THR A 83 -10.89 18.40 1.14
C THR A 83 -9.97 19.58 1.49
N ASN A 84 -9.14 19.44 2.55
CA ASN A 84 -8.12 20.44 2.90
C ASN A 84 -7.00 20.54 1.85
N GLY A 85 -6.73 19.44 1.14
CA GLY A 85 -5.74 19.37 0.06
C GLY A 85 -6.31 19.72 -1.31
N GLU A 86 -7.43 20.44 -1.38
CA GLU A 86 -7.98 21.00 -2.62
C GLU A 86 -8.31 19.94 -3.70
N SER A 87 -8.76 18.76 -3.28
CA SER A 87 -8.99 17.60 -4.16
C SER A 87 -9.79 17.89 -5.43
N LEU A 88 -10.81 18.76 -5.31
CA LEU A 88 -11.73 19.15 -6.39
C LEU A 88 -11.17 20.23 -7.31
N SER A 89 -10.15 20.96 -6.87
CA SER A 89 -9.46 21.98 -7.67
C SER A 89 -8.36 21.38 -8.54
N LEU A 90 -7.81 20.23 -8.14
CA LEU A 90 -6.71 19.57 -8.82
C LEU A 90 -7.20 18.66 -9.95
N SER A 91 -6.46 18.66 -11.06
CA SER A 91 -6.56 17.64 -12.09
C SER A 91 -6.07 16.27 -11.58
N VAL A 92 -6.42 15.20 -12.29
CA VAL A 92 -5.91 13.85 -12.00
C VAL A 92 -4.38 13.80 -12.08
N ALA A 93 -3.78 14.49 -13.06
CA ALA A 93 -2.32 14.51 -13.24
C ALA A 93 -1.62 15.20 -12.07
N GLU A 94 -2.19 16.29 -11.55
CA GLU A 94 -1.68 16.98 -10.37
C GLU A 94 -1.78 16.12 -9.11
N ARG A 95 -2.93 15.46 -8.87
CA ARG A 95 -3.07 14.56 -7.73
C ARG A 95 -2.06 13.40 -7.76
N LYS A 96 -1.75 12.86 -8.94
CA LYS A 96 -0.71 11.82 -9.09
C LYS A 96 0.68 12.32 -8.72
N ARG A 97 1.10 13.46 -9.28
CA ARG A 97 2.42 14.06 -8.95
C ARG A 97 2.54 14.42 -7.48
N LEU A 98 1.46 14.96 -6.89
CA LEU A 98 1.40 15.28 -5.47
C LEU A 98 1.53 14.02 -4.61
N ALA A 99 0.79 12.96 -4.94
CA ALA A 99 0.86 11.68 -4.23
C ALA A 99 2.26 11.03 -4.36
N GLU A 100 2.89 11.07 -5.54
CA GLU A 100 4.26 10.58 -5.75
C GLU A 100 5.30 11.34 -4.92
N ALA A 101 5.14 12.65 -4.79
CA ALA A 101 6.03 13.47 -3.96
C ALA A 101 5.85 13.16 -2.46
N TRP A 102 4.61 13.05 -1.97
CA TRP A 102 4.34 12.64 -0.59
C TRP A 102 4.76 11.20 -0.29
N ALA A 103 4.64 10.27 -1.24
CA ALA A 103 5.09 8.89 -1.07
C ALA A 103 6.62 8.79 -0.94
N ARG A 104 7.36 9.73 -1.53
CA ARG A 104 8.83 9.76 -1.47
C ARG A 104 9.36 10.44 -0.20
N GLU A 105 8.72 11.52 0.22
CA GLU A 105 9.24 12.43 1.25
C GLU A 105 8.43 12.42 2.56
N GLY A 106 7.24 11.82 2.57
CA GLY A 106 6.33 11.83 3.71
C GLY A 106 6.90 11.17 4.97
N PRO A 107 6.38 11.55 6.15
CA PRO A 107 6.78 10.96 7.42
C PRO A 107 6.33 9.50 7.58
#